data_AF-A0A7X3I3M7-F1
#
_entry.id   AF-A0A7X3I3M7-F1
#
_cell.length_a   1.000
_cell.length_b   1.000
_cell.length_c   1.000
_cell.angle_alpha   90.00
_cell.angle_beta   90.00
_cell.angle_gamma   90.00
#
_symmetry.space_group_name_H-M   'P 1'
#
loop_
_entity.id
_entity.type
_entity.pdbx_description
1 polymer ?
#
loop_
_entity_poly.entity_id
_entity_poly.type
_entity_poly.pdbx_seq_one_letter_code
_entity_poly.pdbx_strand_id
1 'polypeptide(L)'
;MLKKKPVPAPSASWGALAWPDAILPLPLDPQYRPIDERRLDQVAAGQLPSCRAVFVAPAASELRPDLVAQLTRAMAERPDIGIFYGDDAVVDGVGQVRSVHCKPAFNPALLMADDYIGFPLLIRAATFAGLRPDVRQRYASAAWFRFLLGAISAGIGIDRIPETLIASPLERPKATRTARAHALDHWFEATGIPLRTGPGLTADTLEIRRTLDPRPPVTLVVPTNQSRPKDDQGRPVEGAKPHVINLLDSLARSTYPADRIRVLIGDDVADDAIYRGRADRFAVTRLPTTRASGETFNYAAKMNTLWRAAETDLVILMNDDLVVRRPGWIEALLTFALDRGVGGVGGRLLFPSGKIQHAGMTGGIFDVFAHPWYNRDAAEPTYGDWALTQRDCSAVTGALFATRKAVLEAVNGLDEDFALDFNDVDLCLKMRQLGYRIVYTPFAEMAHHESASRQTSFAPGSQTARFLRRWHDVLAEDPAYSPQLRTDTDVVAPRAEATRWIMERRGEGAR
;
A
#
# COMPACT_ATOMS: atom_id res chain seq x y z
N MET A 1 -29.02 -33.82 -13.30
CA MET A 1 -28.46 -34.00 -11.94
C MET A 1 -26.94 -34.06 -12.04
N LEU A 2 -26.23 -32.96 -11.76
CA LEU A 2 -24.77 -32.98 -11.66
C LEU A 2 -24.41 -33.76 -10.39
N LYS A 3 -23.70 -34.89 -10.53
CA LYS A 3 -23.19 -35.66 -9.38
C LYS A 3 -22.33 -34.70 -8.54
N LYS A 4 -22.73 -34.45 -7.28
CA LYS A 4 -21.92 -33.68 -6.34
C LYS A 4 -20.54 -34.35 -6.28
N LYS A 5 -19.48 -33.63 -6.67
CA LYS A 5 -18.12 -34.10 -6.45
C LYS A 5 -17.97 -34.38 -4.94
N PRO A 6 -17.31 -35.48 -4.55
CA PRO A 6 -17.09 -35.77 -3.14
C PRO A 6 -16.35 -34.60 -2.50
N VAL A 7 -16.84 -34.15 -1.34
CA VAL A 7 -16.19 -33.11 -0.55
C VAL A 7 -14.92 -33.73 0.05
N PRO A 8 -13.72 -33.18 -0.22
CA PRO A 8 -12.50 -33.75 0.33
C PRO A 8 -12.53 -33.68 1.86
N ALA A 9 -12.04 -34.72 2.52
CA ALA A 9 -11.87 -34.70 3.98
C ALA A 9 -10.80 -33.66 4.38
N PRO A 10 -10.94 -33.00 5.54
CA PRO A 10 -9.90 -32.13 6.08
C PRO A 10 -8.58 -32.89 6.27
N SER A 11 -7.45 -32.17 6.18
CA SER A 11 -6.14 -32.74 6.46
C SER A 11 -6.08 -33.32 7.88
N ALA A 12 -5.23 -34.34 8.10
CA ALA A 12 -5.12 -35.00 9.40
C ALA A 12 -4.78 -34.03 10.55
N SER A 13 -4.12 -32.90 10.25
CA SER A 13 -3.77 -31.87 11.23
C SER A 13 -4.99 -31.24 11.91
N TRP A 14 -6.13 -31.14 11.23
CA TRP A 14 -7.38 -30.62 11.81
C TRP A 14 -7.88 -31.48 12.97
N GLY A 15 -7.75 -32.81 12.85
CA GLY A 15 -8.17 -33.75 13.90
C GLY A 15 -7.11 -33.97 14.99
N ALA A 16 -5.83 -33.73 14.68
CA ALA A 16 -4.74 -33.85 15.66
C ALA A 16 -4.67 -32.66 16.64
N LEU A 17 -5.22 -31.50 16.26
CA LEU A 17 -5.28 -30.32 17.13
C LEU A 17 -6.41 -30.46 18.16
N ALA A 18 -6.07 -30.26 19.42
CA ALA A 18 -7.05 -30.08 20.48
C ALA A 18 -7.68 -28.68 20.34
N TRP A 19 -8.78 -28.60 19.60
CA TRP A 19 -9.58 -27.38 19.53
C TRP A 19 -10.25 -27.14 20.88
N PRO A 20 -10.00 -26.00 21.55
CA PRO A 20 -10.69 -25.71 22.80
C PRO A 20 -12.19 -25.54 22.52
N ASP A 21 -13.03 -25.80 23.52
CA ASP A 21 -14.51 -25.73 23.43
C ASP A 21 -15.07 -24.34 23.04
N ALA A 22 -14.17 -23.37 22.84
CA ALA A 22 -14.44 -22.00 22.45
C ALA A 22 -14.00 -21.61 21.02
N ILE A 23 -13.22 -22.43 20.31
CA ILE A 23 -12.83 -22.15 18.92
C ILE A 23 -13.44 -23.24 18.03
N LEU A 24 -14.34 -22.83 17.14
CA LEU A 24 -14.97 -23.73 16.17
C LEU A 24 -14.14 -23.78 14.88
N PRO A 25 -13.53 -24.92 14.51
CA PRO A 25 -12.91 -25.08 13.20
C PRO A 25 -13.97 -25.16 12.10
N LEU A 26 -13.76 -24.40 11.02
CA LEU A 26 -14.60 -24.35 9.84
C LEU A 26 -13.76 -24.61 8.58
N PRO A 27 -13.57 -25.87 8.20
CA PRO A 27 -12.84 -26.23 6.99
C PRO A 27 -13.65 -25.89 5.74
N LEU A 28 -12.98 -25.38 4.71
CA LEU A 28 -13.58 -25.00 3.43
C LEU A 28 -13.28 -26.03 2.33
N ASP A 29 -14.24 -26.24 1.43
CA ASP A 29 -14.06 -27.04 0.22
C ASP A 29 -13.12 -26.33 -0.81
N PRO A 30 -12.72 -26.99 -1.92
CA PRO A 30 -11.87 -26.35 -2.94
C PRO A 30 -12.51 -25.17 -3.68
N GLN A 31 -13.81 -24.91 -3.46
CA GLN A 31 -14.53 -23.74 -3.94
C GLN A 31 -14.72 -22.70 -2.82
N TYR A 32 -14.06 -22.89 -1.69
CA TYR A 32 -14.03 -22.02 -0.51
C TYR A 32 -15.38 -21.87 0.18
N ARG A 33 -16.24 -22.88 -0.01
CA ARG A 33 -17.50 -22.98 0.71
C ARG A 33 -17.31 -23.80 1.98
N PRO A 34 -17.99 -23.45 3.07
CA PRO A 34 -18.00 -24.26 4.29
C PRO A 34 -18.40 -25.71 3.98
N ILE A 35 -17.60 -26.67 4.46
CA ILE A 35 -17.91 -28.10 4.30
C ILE A 35 -19.19 -28.47 5.05
N ASP A 36 -19.46 -27.82 6.18
CA ASP A 36 -20.69 -27.96 6.97
C ASP A 36 -21.35 -26.60 7.21
N GLU A 37 -22.29 -26.25 6.32
CA GLU A 37 -23.05 -25.00 6.43
C GLU A 37 -23.97 -24.96 7.67
N ARG A 38 -24.42 -26.10 8.19
CA ARG A 38 -25.35 -26.13 9.35
C ARG A 38 -24.68 -25.59 10.60
N ARG A 39 -23.38 -25.85 10.76
CA ARG A 39 -22.58 -25.29 11.85
C ARG A 39 -22.51 -23.77 11.79
N LEU A 40 -22.52 -23.17 10.61
CA LEU A 40 -22.56 -21.71 10.51
C LEU A 40 -23.89 -21.13 10.95
N ASP A 41 -24.98 -21.76 10.53
CA ASP A 41 -26.33 -21.36 10.94
C ASP A 41 -26.46 -21.45 12.48
N GLN A 42 -25.85 -22.46 13.11
CA GLN A 42 -25.81 -22.59 14.57
C GLN A 42 -24.98 -21.49 15.26
N VAL A 43 -23.80 -21.13 14.74
CA VAL A 43 -23.04 -19.98 15.26
C VAL A 43 -23.83 -18.70 15.12
N ALA A 44 -24.39 -18.44 13.93
CA ALA A 44 -25.14 -17.23 13.64
C ALA A 44 -26.43 -17.12 14.46
N ALA A 45 -27.06 -18.24 14.80
CA ALA A 45 -28.23 -18.30 15.67
C ALA A 45 -27.90 -18.26 17.17
N GLY A 46 -26.61 -18.19 17.55
CA GLY A 46 -26.19 -18.23 18.96
C GLY A 46 -26.43 -19.57 19.64
N GLN A 47 -26.63 -20.64 18.86
CA GLN A 47 -26.92 -22.00 19.34
C GLN A 47 -25.67 -22.76 19.82
N LEU A 48 -24.49 -22.14 19.71
CA LEU A 48 -23.22 -22.65 20.22
C LEU A 48 -22.73 -21.74 21.37
N PRO A 49 -23.33 -21.84 22.57
CA PRO A 49 -23.13 -20.88 23.66
C PRO A 49 -21.69 -20.79 24.19
N SER A 50 -20.84 -21.80 23.96
CA SER A 50 -19.43 -21.77 24.34
C SER A 50 -18.50 -21.17 23.26
N CYS A 51 -18.98 -21.01 22.02
CA CYS A 51 -18.16 -20.57 20.90
C CYS A 51 -17.77 -19.10 21.04
N ARG A 52 -16.47 -18.82 21.17
CA ARG A 52 -15.90 -17.47 21.21
C ARG A 52 -15.37 -17.01 19.85
N ALA A 53 -14.95 -17.94 19.00
CA ALA A 53 -14.46 -17.65 17.66
C ALA A 53 -14.62 -18.83 16.68
N VAL A 54 -14.60 -18.51 15.40
CA VAL A 54 -14.62 -19.44 14.27
C VAL A 54 -13.29 -19.32 13.53
N PHE A 55 -12.58 -20.44 13.37
CA PHE A 55 -11.36 -20.51 12.57
C PHE A 55 -11.67 -21.04 11.18
N VAL A 56 -11.35 -20.28 10.14
CA VAL A 56 -11.72 -20.56 8.75
C VAL A 56 -10.47 -20.73 7.90
N ALA A 57 -10.34 -21.88 7.24
CA ALA A 57 -9.25 -22.16 6.32
C ALA A 57 -9.61 -23.28 5.32
N PRO A 58 -8.91 -23.41 4.18
CA PRO A 58 -9.10 -24.53 3.27
C PRO A 58 -8.87 -25.88 3.97
N ALA A 59 -9.77 -26.85 3.74
CA ALA A 59 -9.71 -28.14 4.42
C ALA A 59 -8.44 -28.93 4.09
N ALA A 60 -7.90 -28.76 2.90
CA ALA A 60 -6.67 -29.40 2.46
C ALA A 60 -5.41 -28.84 3.13
N SER A 61 -5.49 -27.70 3.82
CA SER A 61 -4.34 -27.08 4.46
C SER A 61 -3.87 -27.86 5.69
N GLU A 62 -2.57 -27.95 5.84
CA GLU A 62 -1.89 -28.33 7.07
C GLU A 62 -1.86 -27.13 8.03
N LEU A 63 -2.18 -27.40 9.29
CA LEU A 63 -2.22 -26.39 10.34
C LEU A 63 -0.92 -26.40 11.14
N ARG A 64 -0.41 -25.22 11.50
CA ARG A 64 0.77 -25.06 12.35
C ARG A 64 0.59 -25.82 13.70
N PRO A 65 1.62 -26.50 14.24
CA PRO A 65 1.48 -27.29 15.47
C PRO A 65 0.97 -26.50 16.70
N ASP A 66 1.39 -25.25 16.86
CA ASP A 66 1.03 -24.36 17.97
C ASP A 66 -0.13 -23.41 17.62
N LEU A 67 -0.88 -23.67 16.54
CA LEU A 67 -1.94 -22.79 16.03
C LEU A 67 -2.90 -22.32 17.14
N VAL A 68 -3.43 -23.22 17.95
CA VAL A 68 -4.39 -22.86 19.02
C VAL A 68 -3.79 -21.87 20.03
N ALA A 69 -2.50 -21.99 20.35
CA ALA A 69 -1.82 -21.06 21.23
C ALA A 69 -1.71 -19.67 20.59
N GLN A 70 -1.36 -19.61 19.29
CA GLN A 70 -1.29 -18.35 18.52
C GLN A 70 -2.67 -17.67 18.45
N LEU A 71 -3.73 -18.40 18.13
CA LEU A 71 -5.10 -17.86 18.04
C LEU A 71 -5.59 -17.36 19.41
N THR A 72 -5.36 -18.13 20.47
CA THR A 72 -5.77 -17.78 21.84
C THR A 72 -5.04 -16.54 22.33
N ARG A 73 -3.73 -16.45 22.07
CA ARG A 73 -2.91 -15.28 22.40
C ARG A 73 -3.42 -14.03 21.69
N ALA A 74 -3.61 -14.09 20.37
CA ALA A 74 -4.12 -12.97 19.59
C ALA A 74 -5.48 -12.47 20.11
N MET A 75 -6.39 -13.39 20.42
CA MET A 75 -7.70 -13.04 20.98
C MET A 75 -7.64 -12.41 22.38
N ALA A 76 -6.64 -12.77 23.18
CA ALA A 76 -6.45 -12.25 24.54
C ALA A 76 -5.76 -10.88 24.54
N GLU A 77 -4.74 -10.70 23.70
CA GLU A 77 -3.99 -9.44 23.59
C GLU A 77 -4.81 -8.33 22.92
N ARG A 78 -5.72 -8.69 22.00
CA ARG A 78 -6.53 -7.74 21.23
C ARG A 78 -8.04 -8.04 21.33
N PRO A 79 -8.66 -7.80 22.51
CA PRO A 79 -10.11 -8.02 22.71
C PRO A 79 -10.98 -7.14 21.81
N ASP A 80 -10.44 -6.02 21.33
CA ASP A 80 -11.07 -5.04 20.43
C ASP A 80 -11.19 -5.51 18.97
N ILE A 81 -10.37 -6.47 18.55
CA ILE A 81 -10.33 -6.94 17.16
C ILE A 81 -11.37 -8.04 16.95
N GLY A 82 -12.25 -7.86 15.97
CA GLY A 82 -13.31 -8.81 15.64
C GLY A 82 -12.90 -9.89 14.64
N ILE A 83 -11.89 -9.62 13.80
CA ILE A 83 -11.38 -10.54 12.78
C ILE A 83 -9.86 -10.49 12.79
N PHE A 84 -9.24 -11.66 12.89
CA PHE A 84 -7.82 -11.83 12.65
C PHE A 84 -7.58 -12.59 11.34
N TYR A 85 -6.47 -12.33 10.68
CA TYR A 85 -5.96 -13.14 9.57
C TYR A 85 -4.49 -13.49 9.78
N GLY A 86 -4.04 -14.62 9.23
CA GLY A 86 -2.64 -15.05 9.31
C GLY A 86 -1.96 -15.11 7.96
N ASP A 87 -0.65 -15.32 7.97
CA ASP A 87 0.11 -15.63 6.76
C ASP A 87 -0.15 -17.09 6.34
N ASP A 88 0.09 -17.39 5.07
CA ASP A 88 -0.13 -18.72 4.49
C ASP A 88 1.01 -19.10 3.53
N ALA A 89 1.26 -20.40 3.40
CA ALA A 89 2.23 -20.95 2.46
C ALA A 89 1.57 -21.90 1.47
N VAL A 90 2.09 -21.96 0.25
CA VAL A 90 1.76 -23.00 -0.73
C VAL A 90 2.88 -24.03 -0.71
N VAL A 91 2.52 -25.30 -0.57
CA VAL A 91 3.43 -26.44 -0.61
C VAL A 91 3.12 -27.33 -1.80
N ASP A 92 4.09 -28.08 -2.29
CA ASP A 92 3.86 -29.08 -3.32
C ASP A 92 3.39 -30.45 -2.74
N GLY A 93 3.18 -31.44 -3.62
CA GLY A 93 2.72 -32.76 -3.22
C GLY A 93 3.71 -33.56 -2.35
N VAL A 94 4.97 -33.13 -2.26
CA VAL A 94 5.99 -33.71 -1.36
C VAL A 94 6.26 -32.84 -0.13
N GLY A 95 5.72 -31.62 -0.09
CA GLY A 95 5.78 -30.71 1.05
C GLY A 95 6.72 -29.53 0.93
N GLN A 96 7.40 -29.38 -0.21
CA GLN A 96 8.33 -28.28 -0.41
C GLN A 96 7.55 -26.98 -0.56
N VAL A 97 8.00 -25.94 0.14
CA VAL A 97 7.38 -24.61 0.09
C VAL A 97 7.62 -24.00 -1.28
N ARG A 98 6.55 -23.75 -2.02
CA ARG A 98 6.56 -23.05 -3.31
C ARG A 98 6.50 -21.54 -3.13
N SER A 99 5.67 -21.08 -2.20
CA SER A 99 5.49 -19.66 -1.92
C SER A 99 5.02 -19.44 -0.49
N VAL A 100 5.26 -18.23 0.03
CA VAL A 100 4.80 -17.77 1.33
C VAL A 100 4.24 -16.38 1.15
N HIS A 101 3.06 -16.15 1.70
CA HIS A 101 2.33 -14.89 1.66
C HIS A 101 2.38 -14.23 3.03
N CYS A 102 3.49 -13.52 3.30
CA CYS A 102 3.69 -12.63 4.42
C CYS A 102 2.87 -11.35 4.18
N LYS A 103 1.78 -11.17 4.92
CA LYS A 103 0.80 -10.10 4.71
C LYS A 103 1.13 -8.88 5.59
N PRO A 104 0.90 -7.65 5.08
CA PRO A 104 1.01 -6.44 5.90
C PRO A 104 -0.08 -6.43 6.98
N ALA A 105 -0.01 -5.48 7.91
CA ALA A 105 -1.15 -5.10 8.74
C ALA A 105 -2.35 -4.69 7.86
N PHE A 106 -3.52 -4.53 8.49
CA PHE A 106 -4.76 -4.32 7.74
C PHE A 106 -4.64 -3.11 6.79
N ASN A 107 -4.76 -3.38 5.49
CA ASN A 107 -4.46 -2.44 4.41
C ASN A 107 -5.70 -2.29 3.52
N PRO A 108 -6.58 -1.31 3.79
CA PRO A 108 -7.84 -1.17 3.07
C PRO A 108 -7.66 -0.86 1.57
N ALA A 109 -6.66 -0.06 1.18
CA ALA A 109 -6.44 0.19 -0.25
C ALA A 109 -5.97 -1.08 -0.97
N LEU A 110 -5.09 -1.87 -0.35
CA LEU A 110 -4.68 -3.16 -0.90
C LEU A 110 -5.83 -4.14 -0.95
N LEU A 111 -6.69 -4.21 0.07
CA LEU A 111 -7.87 -5.09 0.05
C LEU A 111 -8.81 -4.76 -1.11
N MET A 112 -9.05 -3.47 -1.38
CA MET A 112 -9.90 -3.07 -2.50
C MET A 112 -9.25 -3.45 -3.86
N ALA A 113 -7.93 -3.35 -3.98
CA ALA A 113 -7.23 -3.63 -5.23
C ALA A 113 -6.91 -5.13 -5.44
N ASP A 114 -6.66 -5.89 -4.37
CA ASP A 114 -6.36 -7.32 -4.35
C ASP A 114 -6.99 -8.00 -3.12
N ASP A 115 -7.47 -9.22 -3.28
CA ASP A 115 -7.95 -10.04 -2.14
C ASP A 115 -6.77 -10.63 -1.39
N TYR A 116 -5.96 -9.74 -0.78
CA TYR A 116 -4.66 -10.05 -0.20
C TYR A 116 -4.75 -10.85 1.10
N ILE A 117 -5.88 -10.71 1.83
CA ILE A 117 -6.13 -11.35 3.12
C ILE A 117 -6.37 -12.85 2.93
N GLY A 118 -7.32 -13.22 2.06
CA GLY A 118 -7.67 -14.63 1.83
C GLY A 118 -7.91 -15.42 3.12
N PHE A 119 -7.16 -16.49 3.30
CA PHE A 119 -7.19 -17.36 4.49
C PHE A 119 -5.78 -17.52 5.07
N PRO A 120 -5.66 -17.91 6.34
CA PRO A 120 -6.73 -18.24 7.29
C PRO A 120 -7.36 -17.00 7.94
N LEU A 121 -8.60 -17.16 8.42
CA LEU A 121 -9.31 -16.17 9.23
C LEU A 121 -9.62 -16.75 10.61
N LEU A 122 -9.55 -15.92 11.64
CA LEU A 122 -10.11 -16.17 12.97
C LEU A 122 -11.12 -15.07 13.27
N ILE A 123 -12.40 -15.44 13.32
CA ILE A 123 -13.50 -14.48 13.41
C ILE A 123 -14.16 -14.65 14.77
N ARG A 124 -14.30 -13.59 15.57
CA ARG A 124 -15.05 -13.69 16.83
C ARG A 124 -16.49 -14.10 16.56
N ALA A 125 -17.05 -14.96 17.40
CA ALA A 125 -18.40 -15.49 17.20
C ALA A 125 -19.46 -14.36 17.14
N ALA A 126 -19.30 -13.32 17.97
CA ALA A 126 -20.17 -12.14 17.93
C ALA A 126 -20.10 -11.40 16.58
N THR A 127 -18.88 -11.21 16.04
CA THR A 127 -18.68 -10.62 14.70
C THR A 127 -19.32 -11.47 13.62
N PHE A 128 -19.09 -12.79 13.67
CA PHE A 128 -19.64 -13.74 12.71
C PHE A 128 -21.18 -13.70 12.69
N ALA A 129 -21.80 -13.74 13.88
CA ALA A 129 -23.25 -13.69 14.03
C ALA A 129 -23.85 -12.32 13.66
N GLY A 130 -23.15 -11.23 13.94
CA GLY A 130 -23.59 -9.88 13.61
C GLY A 130 -23.56 -9.60 12.11
N LEU A 131 -22.50 -10.02 11.41
CA LEU A 131 -22.32 -9.77 9.98
C LEU A 131 -23.07 -10.76 9.08
N ARG A 132 -23.40 -11.97 9.57
CA ARG A 132 -24.16 -13.02 8.86
C ARG A 132 -23.62 -13.29 7.44
N PRO A 133 -22.50 -14.01 7.28
CA PRO A 133 -21.89 -14.21 5.96
C PRO A 133 -22.85 -14.89 4.98
N ASP A 134 -23.13 -14.23 3.87
CA ASP A 134 -23.92 -14.82 2.78
C ASP A 134 -23.01 -15.54 1.78
N VAL A 135 -22.83 -16.84 2.00
CA VAL A 135 -22.00 -17.71 1.15
C VAL A 135 -22.75 -18.34 -0.03
N ARG A 136 -24.06 -18.06 -0.19
CA ARG A 136 -24.96 -18.83 -1.08
C ARG A 136 -25.30 -18.14 -2.43
N GLN A 137 -24.67 -17.01 -2.75
CA GLN A 137 -25.03 -16.18 -3.91
C GLN A 137 -24.29 -16.51 -5.23
N ARG A 138 -24.77 -15.90 -6.33
CA ARG A 138 -24.21 -15.96 -7.71
C ARG A 138 -22.71 -15.64 -7.82
N TYR A 139 -22.16 -14.89 -6.86
CA TYR A 139 -20.73 -14.54 -6.76
C TYR A 139 -20.06 -15.16 -5.53
N ALA A 140 -20.41 -16.41 -5.19
CA ALA A 140 -19.92 -17.11 -3.99
C ALA A 140 -18.39 -17.10 -3.84
N SER A 141 -17.62 -17.03 -4.93
CA SER A 141 -16.16 -16.93 -4.87
C SER A 141 -15.67 -15.68 -4.13
N ALA A 142 -16.48 -14.61 -4.04
CA ALA A 142 -16.21 -13.39 -3.30
C ALA A 142 -16.95 -13.30 -1.95
N ALA A 143 -17.55 -14.39 -1.44
CA ALA A 143 -18.34 -14.33 -0.21
C ALA A 143 -17.54 -13.86 1.01
N TRP A 144 -16.33 -14.40 1.20
CA TRP A 144 -15.44 -14.00 2.30
C TRP A 144 -14.85 -12.60 2.10
N PHE A 145 -14.54 -12.24 0.86
CA PHE A 145 -14.15 -10.87 0.52
C PHE A 145 -15.25 -9.86 0.86
N ARG A 146 -16.51 -10.15 0.50
CA ARG A 146 -17.68 -9.35 0.88
C ARG A 146 -17.91 -9.31 2.38
N PHE A 147 -17.67 -10.41 3.08
CA PHE A 147 -17.75 -10.44 4.54
C PHE A 147 -16.77 -9.46 5.18
N LEU A 148 -15.53 -9.37 4.66
CA LEU A 148 -14.55 -8.37 5.10
C LEU A 148 -15.01 -6.92 4.77
N LEU A 149 -15.60 -6.68 3.59
CA LEU A 149 -16.19 -5.36 3.29
C LEU A 149 -17.32 -4.98 4.26
N GLY A 150 -18.18 -5.95 4.61
CA GLY A 150 -19.23 -5.78 5.63
C GLY A 150 -18.65 -5.47 7.01
N ALA A 151 -17.55 -6.12 7.38
CA ALA A 151 -16.83 -5.84 8.62
C ALA A 151 -16.31 -4.39 8.67
N ILE A 152 -15.76 -3.88 7.55
CA ILE A 152 -15.31 -2.49 7.43
C ILE A 152 -16.49 -1.53 7.64
N SER A 153 -17.61 -1.75 6.97
CA SER A 153 -18.82 -0.92 7.12
C SER A 153 -19.38 -0.92 8.54
N ALA A 154 -19.25 -2.04 9.25
CA ALA A 154 -19.70 -2.18 10.63
C ALA A 154 -18.67 -1.64 11.66
N GLY A 155 -17.53 -1.09 11.22
CA GLY A 155 -16.47 -0.60 12.11
C GLY A 155 -15.79 -1.71 12.92
N ILE A 156 -15.83 -2.95 12.43
CA ILE A 156 -15.20 -4.09 13.09
C ILE A 156 -13.69 -4.02 12.89
N GLY A 157 -12.93 -4.08 13.98
CA GLY A 157 -11.47 -4.17 13.94
C GLY A 157 -11.00 -5.43 13.22
N ILE A 158 -10.09 -5.26 12.27
CA ILE A 158 -9.42 -6.34 11.54
C ILE A 158 -7.92 -6.21 11.80
N ASP A 159 -7.28 -7.29 12.22
CA ASP A 159 -5.84 -7.30 12.48
C ASP A 159 -5.18 -8.58 11.98
N ARG A 160 -3.85 -8.59 11.94
CA ARG A 160 -3.07 -9.75 11.52
C ARG A 160 -2.48 -10.49 12.70
N ILE A 161 -2.22 -11.78 12.50
CA ILE A 161 -1.30 -12.58 13.28
C ILE A 161 -0.08 -12.78 12.37
N PRO A 162 1.09 -12.20 12.68
CA PRO A 162 2.25 -12.14 11.79
C PRO A 162 3.03 -13.47 11.72
N GLU A 163 2.30 -14.56 11.51
CA GLU A 163 2.79 -15.93 11.52
C GLU A 163 2.18 -16.70 10.36
N THR A 164 2.97 -17.57 9.72
CA THR A 164 2.45 -18.53 8.76
C THR A 164 1.64 -19.58 9.50
N LEU A 165 0.31 -19.47 9.47
CA LEU A 165 -0.59 -20.30 10.27
C LEU A 165 -0.99 -21.59 9.56
N ILE A 166 -0.96 -21.60 8.22
CA ILE A 166 -1.32 -22.76 7.40
C ILE A 166 -0.37 -22.96 6.23
N ALA A 167 -0.27 -24.20 5.77
CA ALA A 167 0.40 -24.59 4.53
C ALA A 167 -0.57 -25.37 3.65
N SER A 168 -0.79 -24.95 2.42
CA SER A 168 -1.81 -25.50 1.51
C SER A 168 -1.17 -26.15 0.29
N PRO A 169 -1.62 -27.34 -0.15
CA PRO A 169 -1.22 -27.91 -1.44
C PRO A 169 -1.89 -27.21 -2.64
N LEU A 170 -2.89 -26.37 -2.36
CA LEU A 170 -3.60 -25.58 -3.35
C LEU A 170 -3.10 -24.14 -3.32
N GLU A 171 -3.02 -23.52 -4.49
CA GLU A 171 -2.80 -22.08 -4.62
C GLU A 171 -3.79 -21.29 -3.78
N ARG A 172 -3.35 -20.10 -3.36
CA ARG A 172 -4.18 -19.29 -2.48
C ARG A 172 -5.50 -18.95 -3.19
N PRO A 173 -6.67 -19.27 -2.60
CA PRO A 173 -7.94 -18.68 -3.02
C PRO A 173 -7.82 -17.18 -3.21
N LYS A 174 -8.17 -16.71 -4.39
CA LYS A 174 -8.59 -15.33 -4.59
C LYS A 174 -9.94 -15.35 -5.26
N ALA A 175 -10.84 -14.51 -4.77
CA ALA A 175 -12.06 -14.23 -5.50
C ALA A 175 -11.69 -13.74 -6.92
N THR A 176 -12.46 -14.15 -7.94
CA THR A 176 -12.17 -13.71 -9.31
C THR A 176 -12.28 -12.19 -9.41
N ARG A 177 -11.46 -11.57 -10.26
CA ARG A 177 -11.48 -10.10 -10.45
C ARG A 177 -12.88 -9.56 -10.71
N THR A 178 -13.67 -10.24 -11.53
CA THR A 178 -15.07 -9.88 -11.83
C THR A 178 -15.98 -9.96 -10.60
N ALA A 179 -15.84 -11.00 -9.78
CA ALA A 179 -16.65 -11.14 -8.56
C ALA A 179 -16.29 -10.06 -7.52
N ARG A 180 -15.00 -9.70 -7.42
CA ARG A 180 -14.53 -8.60 -6.55
C ARG A 180 -14.98 -7.24 -7.03
N ALA A 181 -14.88 -6.95 -8.32
CA ALA A 181 -15.38 -5.71 -8.92
C ALA A 181 -16.85 -5.49 -8.57
N HIS A 182 -17.69 -6.50 -8.83
CA HIS A 182 -19.11 -6.45 -8.48
C HIS A 182 -19.34 -6.27 -6.98
N ALA A 183 -18.59 -6.97 -6.12
CA ALA A 183 -18.69 -6.83 -4.68
C ALA A 183 -18.36 -5.40 -4.20
N LEU A 184 -17.30 -4.80 -4.75
CA LEU A 184 -16.84 -3.46 -4.41
C LEU A 184 -17.78 -2.38 -4.95
N ASP A 185 -18.19 -2.44 -6.21
CA ASP A 185 -19.07 -1.43 -6.78
C ASP A 185 -20.42 -1.41 -6.05
N HIS A 186 -20.96 -2.57 -5.71
CA HIS A 186 -22.16 -2.65 -4.86
C HIS A 186 -21.92 -2.10 -3.45
N TRP A 187 -20.75 -2.38 -2.85
CA TRP A 187 -20.39 -1.85 -1.54
C TRP A 187 -20.23 -0.32 -1.56
N PHE A 188 -19.60 0.24 -2.59
CA PHE A 188 -19.45 1.68 -2.79
C PHE A 188 -20.82 2.36 -2.94
N GLU A 189 -21.70 1.79 -3.76
CA GLU A 189 -23.07 2.28 -3.93
C GLU A 189 -23.85 2.24 -2.60
N ALA A 190 -23.83 1.11 -1.88
CA ALA A 190 -24.55 0.94 -0.63
C ALA A 190 -24.04 1.86 0.50
N THR A 191 -22.76 2.24 0.47
CA THR A 191 -22.13 3.12 1.46
C THR A 191 -22.06 4.58 1.03
N GLY A 192 -22.49 4.92 -0.19
CA GLY A 192 -22.39 6.27 -0.74
C GLY A 192 -20.95 6.75 -0.97
N ILE A 193 -19.98 5.84 -1.01
CA ILE A 193 -18.58 6.15 -1.29
C ILE A 193 -18.44 6.40 -2.80
N PRO A 194 -17.93 7.55 -3.26
CA PRO A 194 -17.88 7.90 -4.68
C PRO A 194 -16.67 7.23 -5.38
N LEU A 195 -16.52 5.93 -5.19
CA LEU A 195 -15.49 5.10 -5.80
C LEU A 195 -16.13 4.12 -6.79
N ARG A 196 -15.33 3.67 -7.75
CA ARG A 196 -15.69 2.64 -8.73
C ARG A 196 -14.47 1.80 -9.06
N THR A 197 -14.69 0.59 -9.53
CA THR A 197 -13.62 -0.32 -9.96
C THR A 197 -13.31 -0.20 -11.45
N GLY A 198 -12.07 -0.55 -11.80
CA GLY A 198 -11.56 -0.69 -13.16
C GLY A 198 -10.52 -1.81 -13.23
N PRO A 199 -10.04 -2.17 -14.43
CA PRO A 199 -8.98 -3.18 -14.57
C PRO A 199 -7.67 -2.68 -13.97
N GLY A 200 -7.03 -3.51 -13.14
CA GLY A 200 -5.71 -3.23 -12.58
C GLY A 200 -4.57 -3.37 -13.60
N LEU A 201 -3.33 -3.22 -13.13
CA LEU A 201 -2.13 -3.39 -13.98
C LEU A 201 -1.72 -4.86 -14.15
N THR A 202 -2.24 -5.75 -13.32
CA THR A 202 -2.04 -7.20 -13.43
C THR A 202 -3.37 -7.91 -13.69
N ALA A 203 -3.32 -9.19 -14.07
CA ALA A 203 -4.52 -9.96 -14.42
C ALA A 203 -5.54 -10.01 -13.27
N ASP A 204 -5.05 -10.09 -12.03
CA ASP A 204 -5.87 -10.27 -10.84
C ASP A 204 -6.10 -9.00 -10.03
N THR A 205 -5.53 -7.85 -10.39
CA THR A 205 -5.73 -6.62 -9.61
C THR A 205 -6.87 -5.76 -10.16
N LEU A 206 -7.45 -4.94 -9.29
CA LEU A 206 -8.41 -3.89 -9.62
C LEU A 206 -7.76 -2.53 -9.44
N GLU A 207 -8.14 -1.60 -10.32
CA GLU A 207 -7.92 -0.18 -10.09
C GLU A 207 -9.15 0.39 -9.38
N ILE A 208 -8.93 1.06 -8.27
CA ILE A 208 -9.93 1.88 -7.60
C ILE A 208 -9.82 3.29 -8.14
N ARG A 209 -10.95 3.87 -8.55
CA ARG A 209 -11.06 5.22 -9.09
C ARG A 209 -12.12 6.00 -8.36
N ARG A 210 -11.88 7.30 -8.14
CA ARG A 210 -12.90 8.21 -7.64
C ARG A 210 -13.71 8.85 -8.76
N THR A 211 -14.99 9.06 -8.52
CA THR A 211 -15.82 9.94 -9.34
C THR A 211 -15.55 11.38 -8.91
N LEU A 212 -15.03 12.18 -9.84
CA LEU A 212 -14.60 13.57 -9.61
C LEU A 212 -15.55 14.48 -10.39
N ASP A 213 -16.69 14.82 -9.80
CA ASP A 213 -17.65 15.76 -10.39
C ASP A 213 -18.27 16.67 -9.30
N PRO A 214 -18.00 17.99 -9.32
CA PRO A 214 -17.03 18.65 -10.19
C PRO A 214 -15.58 18.24 -9.87
N ARG A 215 -14.67 18.40 -10.83
CA ARG A 215 -13.23 18.21 -10.59
C ARG A 215 -12.67 19.37 -9.74
N PRO A 216 -12.13 19.10 -8.54
CA PRO A 216 -11.59 20.16 -7.68
C PRO A 216 -10.32 20.78 -8.28
N PRO A 217 -10.06 22.08 -8.08
CA PRO A 217 -8.80 22.67 -8.51
C PRO A 217 -7.63 22.13 -7.67
N VAL A 218 -6.46 22.00 -8.30
CA VAL A 218 -5.22 21.55 -7.66
C VAL A 218 -4.09 22.54 -7.91
N THR A 219 -3.20 22.71 -6.92
CA THR A 219 -1.94 23.46 -7.07
C THR A 219 -0.79 22.48 -7.07
N LEU A 220 -0.03 22.44 -8.17
CA LEU A 220 1.24 21.75 -8.28
C LEU A 220 2.33 22.66 -7.71
N VAL A 221 3.04 22.20 -6.69
CA VAL A 221 4.11 22.93 -6.02
C VAL A 221 5.45 22.37 -6.48
N VAL A 222 6.22 23.20 -7.19
CA VAL A 222 7.44 22.78 -7.89
C VAL A 222 8.62 23.65 -7.45
N PRO A 223 9.58 23.15 -6.67
CA PRO A 223 10.83 23.83 -6.40
C PRO A 223 11.81 23.61 -7.55
N THR A 224 12.50 24.65 -8.00
CA THR A 224 13.53 24.53 -9.04
C THR A 224 14.71 25.47 -8.79
N ASN A 225 15.87 25.05 -9.29
CA ASN A 225 17.05 25.88 -9.48
C ASN A 225 17.43 25.98 -10.97
N GLN A 226 16.47 25.68 -11.86
CA GLN A 226 16.63 25.60 -13.32
C GLN A 226 17.75 24.66 -13.79
N SER A 227 18.03 23.59 -13.03
CA SER A 227 19.02 22.58 -13.42
C SER A 227 18.64 21.88 -14.74
N ARG A 228 19.66 21.35 -15.42
CA ARG A 228 19.54 20.70 -16.72
C ARG A 228 19.94 19.23 -16.64
N PRO A 229 19.39 18.37 -17.53
CA PRO A 229 19.83 17.00 -17.66
C PRO A 229 21.34 16.89 -17.81
N LYS A 230 21.92 15.85 -17.19
CA LYS A 230 23.35 15.54 -17.25
C LYS A 230 23.57 14.22 -17.97
N ASP A 231 24.71 14.08 -18.64
CA ASP A 231 25.18 12.81 -19.19
C ASP A 231 25.74 11.89 -18.09
N ASP A 232 26.16 10.69 -18.47
CA ASP A 232 26.72 9.68 -17.54
C ASP A 232 28.01 10.16 -16.86
N GLN A 233 28.68 11.18 -17.40
CA GLN A 233 29.86 11.82 -16.81
C GLN A 233 29.49 13.04 -15.94
N GLY A 234 28.20 13.29 -15.71
CA GLY A 234 27.71 14.40 -14.90
C GLY A 234 27.77 15.77 -15.59
N ARG A 235 28.06 15.83 -16.88
CA ARG A 235 28.15 17.08 -17.66
C ARG A 235 26.76 17.45 -18.18
N PRO A 236 26.38 18.73 -18.22
CA PRO A 236 25.11 19.15 -18.83
C PRO A 236 25.01 18.67 -20.28
N VAL A 237 23.86 18.09 -20.64
CA VAL A 237 23.59 17.69 -22.02
C VAL A 237 23.40 18.95 -22.87
N GLU A 238 24.20 19.09 -23.93
CA GLU A 238 24.14 20.25 -24.81
C GLU A 238 22.76 20.41 -25.45
N GLY A 239 22.22 21.63 -25.43
CA GLY A 239 20.88 21.95 -25.94
C GLY A 239 19.72 21.44 -25.09
N ALA A 240 19.95 20.66 -24.03
CA ALA A 240 18.87 20.17 -23.19
C ALA A 240 18.19 21.29 -22.41
N LYS A 241 16.86 21.36 -22.48
CA LYS A 241 16.04 22.30 -21.71
C LYS A 241 16.19 22.05 -20.19
N PRO A 242 16.00 23.08 -19.34
CA PRO A 242 15.91 22.88 -17.89
C PRO A 242 14.82 21.88 -17.50
N HIS A 243 15.03 21.16 -16.40
CA HIS A 243 14.09 20.16 -15.90
C HIS A 243 12.68 20.72 -15.71
N VAL A 244 12.54 21.87 -15.05
CA VAL A 244 11.26 22.56 -14.87
C VAL A 244 10.53 22.80 -16.20
N ILE A 245 11.24 23.15 -17.27
CA ILE A 245 10.65 23.36 -18.61
C ILE A 245 10.19 22.03 -19.21
N ASN A 246 10.99 20.98 -19.06
CA ASN A 246 10.60 19.63 -19.49
C ASN A 246 9.36 19.14 -18.73
N LEU A 247 9.27 19.38 -17.41
CA LEU A 247 8.11 19.07 -16.60
C LEU A 247 6.87 19.81 -17.10
N LEU A 248 6.95 21.14 -17.26
CA LEU A 248 5.84 21.96 -17.75
C LEU A 248 5.34 21.50 -19.13
N ASP A 249 6.24 21.25 -20.08
CA ASP A 249 5.91 20.70 -21.40
C ASP A 249 5.19 19.33 -21.26
N SER A 250 5.61 18.55 -20.28
CA SER A 250 5.08 17.22 -19.96
C SER A 250 3.67 17.24 -19.38
N LEU A 251 3.32 18.25 -18.58
CA LEU A 251 2.01 18.40 -17.93
C LEU A 251 0.87 18.51 -18.96
N ALA A 252 1.15 18.99 -20.17
CA ALA A 252 0.16 19.06 -21.26
C ALA A 252 -0.41 17.69 -21.67
N ARG A 253 0.24 16.58 -21.27
CA ARG A 253 -0.26 15.21 -21.45
C ARG A 253 -1.36 14.82 -20.46
N SER A 254 -1.62 15.62 -19.41
CA SER A 254 -2.64 15.30 -18.42
C SER A 254 -4.05 15.31 -19.01
N THR A 255 -4.93 14.42 -18.55
CA THR A 255 -6.37 14.45 -18.85
C THR A 255 -7.15 15.38 -17.94
N TYR A 256 -6.53 15.92 -16.89
CA TYR A 256 -7.20 16.83 -15.98
C TYR A 256 -7.45 18.19 -16.67
N PRO A 257 -8.61 18.82 -16.44
CA PRO A 257 -8.92 20.10 -17.06
C PRO A 257 -7.88 21.16 -16.71
N ALA A 258 -7.33 21.84 -17.72
CA ALA A 258 -6.22 22.76 -17.54
C ALA A 258 -6.60 24.00 -16.73
N ASP A 259 -7.87 24.43 -16.78
CA ASP A 259 -8.45 25.49 -15.93
C ASP A 259 -8.53 25.12 -14.44
N ARG A 260 -8.32 23.83 -14.11
CA ARG A 260 -8.29 23.29 -12.75
C ARG A 260 -6.88 22.99 -12.26
N ILE A 261 -5.86 23.24 -13.07
CA ILE A 261 -4.45 23.08 -12.69
C ILE A 261 -3.85 24.48 -12.49
N ARG A 262 -3.27 24.69 -11.31
CA ARG A 262 -2.35 25.81 -11.03
C ARG A 262 -0.96 25.24 -10.81
N VAL A 263 0.08 25.91 -11.29
CA VAL A 263 1.47 25.53 -11.06
C VAL A 263 2.15 26.68 -10.34
N LEU A 264 2.62 26.42 -9.12
CA LEU A 264 3.39 27.35 -8.31
C LEU A 264 4.86 26.93 -8.32
N ILE A 265 5.70 27.73 -8.98
CA ILE A 265 7.13 27.47 -9.14
C ILE A 265 7.90 28.30 -8.11
N GLY A 266 8.64 27.63 -7.23
CA GLY A 266 9.65 28.26 -6.38
C GLY A 266 11.01 28.26 -7.05
N ASP A 267 11.47 29.41 -7.53
CA ASP A 267 12.65 29.48 -8.40
C ASP A 267 13.83 30.18 -7.70
N ASP A 268 14.94 29.47 -7.54
CA ASP A 268 16.17 30.00 -6.93
C ASP A 268 16.96 30.92 -7.86
N VAL A 269 16.64 30.91 -9.16
CA VAL A 269 17.37 31.65 -10.18
C VAL A 269 16.57 32.90 -10.51
N ALA A 270 17.18 34.08 -10.36
CA ALA A 270 16.50 35.36 -10.60
C ALA A 270 16.04 35.52 -12.07
N ASP A 271 16.84 35.03 -13.03
CA ASP A 271 16.55 35.06 -14.46
C ASP A 271 15.34 34.18 -14.80
N ASP A 272 14.28 34.81 -15.33
CA ASP A 272 13.04 34.16 -15.71
C ASP A 272 12.90 33.97 -17.24
N ALA A 273 13.96 34.24 -18.01
CA ALA A 273 13.91 34.19 -19.47
C ALA A 273 13.45 32.83 -20.02
N ILE A 274 13.70 31.74 -19.30
CA ILE A 274 13.27 30.38 -19.67
C ILE A 274 11.75 30.21 -19.72
N TYR A 275 10.99 31.09 -19.06
CA TYR A 275 9.53 31.09 -19.04
C TYR A 275 8.92 32.03 -20.08
N ARG A 276 9.72 32.91 -20.69
CA ARG A 276 9.23 33.99 -21.55
C ARG A 276 8.60 33.44 -22.83
N GLY A 277 7.41 33.95 -23.18
CA GLY A 277 6.68 33.52 -24.38
C GLY A 277 6.09 32.11 -24.31
N ARG A 278 6.14 31.45 -23.14
CA ARG A 278 5.43 30.19 -22.94
C ARG A 278 3.92 30.45 -22.91
N ALA A 279 3.19 29.69 -23.72
CA ALA A 279 1.73 29.64 -23.71
C ALA A 279 1.28 28.32 -23.08
N ASP A 280 1.42 28.20 -21.76
CA ASP A 280 1.01 27.01 -21.03
C ASP A 280 -0.54 26.94 -20.97
N ARG A 281 -1.10 25.73 -21.00
CA ARG A 281 -2.56 25.53 -20.99
C ARG A 281 -3.20 25.82 -19.63
N PHE A 282 -2.38 25.93 -18.59
CA PHE A 282 -2.75 26.07 -17.18
C PHE A 282 -2.06 27.30 -16.58
N ALA A 283 -2.55 27.77 -15.44
CA ALA A 283 -1.97 28.94 -14.78
C ALA A 283 -0.61 28.61 -14.16
N VAL A 284 0.44 29.33 -14.56
CA VAL A 284 1.78 29.22 -13.98
C VAL A 284 2.11 30.50 -13.22
N THR A 285 2.42 30.37 -11.94
CA THR A 285 2.84 31.46 -11.06
C THR A 285 4.25 31.17 -10.57
N ARG A 286 5.15 32.14 -10.71
CA ARG A 286 6.52 32.05 -10.22
C ARG A 286 6.67 32.84 -8.93
N LEU A 287 7.22 32.19 -7.91
CA LEU A 287 7.65 32.78 -6.65
C LEU A 287 9.18 32.72 -6.59
N PRO A 288 9.89 33.86 -6.60
CA PRO A 288 11.34 33.88 -6.38
C PRO A 288 11.68 33.31 -5.00
N THR A 289 12.61 32.36 -4.95
CA THR A 289 13.15 31.75 -3.70
C THR A 289 14.68 31.87 -3.66
N THR A 290 15.21 32.95 -4.24
CA THR A 290 16.65 33.24 -4.30
C THR A 290 17.26 33.25 -2.89
N ARG A 291 18.37 32.53 -2.73
CA ARG A 291 19.10 32.45 -1.45
C ARG A 291 20.05 33.62 -1.28
N ALA A 292 20.26 34.03 -0.02
CA ALA A 292 21.33 34.96 0.32
C ALA A 292 22.71 34.31 0.11
N SER A 293 23.74 35.12 -0.09
CA SER A 293 25.11 34.61 -0.21
C SER A 293 25.53 33.91 1.09
N GLY A 294 26.03 32.67 0.98
CA GLY A 294 26.41 31.83 2.12
C GLY A 294 25.25 31.06 2.78
N GLU A 295 24.00 31.25 2.34
CA GLU A 295 22.86 30.51 2.89
C GLU A 295 22.83 29.05 2.38
N THR A 296 22.76 28.11 3.32
CA THR A 296 22.68 26.67 3.00
C THR A 296 21.31 26.34 2.42
N PHE A 297 21.29 25.55 1.35
CA PHE A 297 20.04 25.13 0.74
C PHE A 297 19.23 24.22 1.68
N ASN A 298 17.95 24.52 1.83
CA ASN A 298 17.00 23.71 2.60
C ASN A 298 15.76 23.43 1.74
N TYR A 299 15.64 22.19 1.28
CA TYR A 299 14.52 21.74 0.46
C TYR A 299 13.20 21.80 1.23
N ALA A 300 13.20 21.34 2.49
CA ALA A 300 12.02 21.33 3.34
C ALA A 300 11.47 22.75 3.57
N ALA A 301 12.32 23.73 3.88
CA ALA A 301 11.95 25.14 4.07
C ALA A 301 11.38 25.77 2.79
N LYS A 302 12.00 25.48 1.64
CA LYS A 302 11.51 25.94 0.33
C LYS A 302 10.13 25.37 0.02
N MET A 303 9.95 24.06 0.20
CA MET A 303 8.65 23.41 0.01
C MET A 303 7.59 23.96 0.97
N ASN A 304 7.99 24.22 2.21
CA ASN A 304 7.17 24.86 3.23
C ASN A 304 6.67 26.25 2.85
N THR A 305 7.51 27.04 2.21
CA THR A 305 7.13 28.35 1.66
C THR A 305 6.09 28.19 0.56
N LEU A 306 6.33 27.25 -0.37
CA LEU A 306 5.48 27.09 -1.54
C LEU A 306 4.10 26.49 -1.22
N TRP A 307 4.03 25.42 -0.41
CA TRP A 307 2.72 24.82 -0.11
C TRP A 307 1.83 25.77 0.70
N ARG A 308 2.42 26.62 1.55
CA ARG A 308 1.65 27.66 2.28
C ARG A 308 1.06 28.71 1.33
N ALA A 309 1.81 29.06 0.28
CA ALA A 309 1.37 29.98 -0.78
C ALA A 309 0.40 29.33 -1.78
N ALA A 310 0.18 28.01 -1.74
CA ALA A 310 -0.80 27.35 -2.60
C ALA A 310 -2.23 27.83 -2.29
N GLU A 311 -2.99 28.16 -3.33
CA GLU A 311 -4.34 28.76 -3.24
C GLU A 311 -5.47 27.72 -3.13
N THR A 312 -5.16 26.43 -3.28
CA THR A 312 -6.14 25.34 -3.34
C THR A 312 -6.04 24.44 -2.13
N ASP A 313 -7.16 23.82 -1.77
CA ASP A 313 -7.20 22.81 -0.70
C ASP A 313 -6.42 21.55 -1.06
N LEU A 314 -6.29 21.22 -2.35
CA LEU A 314 -5.49 20.10 -2.83
C LEU A 314 -4.14 20.61 -3.34
N VAL A 315 -3.07 20.06 -2.78
CA VAL A 315 -1.68 20.39 -3.13
C VAL A 315 -0.97 19.12 -3.60
N ILE A 316 -0.22 19.23 -4.68
CA ILE A 316 0.67 18.17 -5.15
C ILE A 316 2.10 18.68 -5.09
N LEU A 317 2.88 18.18 -4.14
CA LEU A 317 4.31 18.44 -4.02
C LEU A 317 5.03 17.62 -5.10
N MET A 318 5.87 18.28 -5.91
CA MET A 318 6.54 17.63 -7.03
C MET A 318 7.96 18.14 -7.20
N ASN A 319 8.90 17.26 -7.53
CA ASN A 319 10.22 17.69 -8.04
C ASN A 319 10.09 18.25 -9.46
N ASP A 320 11.03 19.09 -9.88
CA ASP A 320 11.04 19.72 -11.21
C ASP A 320 11.54 18.83 -12.35
N ASP A 321 12.16 17.68 -12.03
CA ASP A 321 12.74 16.71 -12.96
C ASP A 321 11.85 15.49 -13.24
N LEU A 322 10.54 15.64 -13.00
CA LEU A 322 9.52 14.67 -13.36
C LEU A 322 8.99 14.83 -14.78
N VAL A 323 8.65 13.70 -15.41
CA VAL A 323 8.07 13.63 -16.75
C VAL A 323 6.87 12.68 -16.74
N VAL A 324 5.67 13.20 -17.06
CA VAL A 324 4.39 12.46 -17.02
C VAL A 324 4.45 11.24 -17.95
N ARG A 325 4.24 10.02 -17.43
CA ARG A 325 4.10 8.79 -18.26
C ARG A 325 2.64 8.43 -18.52
N ARG A 326 1.76 8.66 -17.54
CA ARG A 326 0.32 8.34 -17.63
C ARG A 326 -0.54 9.61 -17.63
N PRO A 327 -1.43 9.83 -18.62
CA PRO A 327 -2.29 11.01 -18.68
C PRO A 327 -3.21 11.25 -17.46
N GLY A 328 -3.79 10.19 -16.90
CA GLY A 328 -4.74 10.25 -15.77
C GLY A 328 -4.10 10.31 -14.39
N TRP A 329 -2.87 10.82 -14.28
CA TRP A 329 -2.09 10.77 -13.05
C TRP A 329 -2.68 11.63 -11.91
N ILE A 330 -3.31 12.77 -12.22
CA ILE A 330 -3.96 13.62 -11.20
C ILE A 330 -5.18 12.89 -10.64
N GLU A 331 -6.03 12.34 -11.50
CA GLU A 331 -7.21 11.56 -11.09
C GLU A 331 -6.82 10.36 -10.23
N ALA A 332 -5.71 9.69 -10.56
CA ALA A 332 -5.18 8.58 -9.78
C ALA A 332 -4.75 9.03 -8.37
N LEU A 333 -4.01 10.14 -8.23
CA LEU A 333 -3.62 10.69 -6.93
C LEU A 333 -4.85 11.14 -6.11
N LEU A 334 -5.78 11.83 -6.76
CA LEU A 334 -6.98 12.36 -6.10
C LEU A 334 -7.98 11.28 -5.67
N THR A 335 -7.85 10.05 -6.20
CA THR A 335 -8.72 8.95 -5.79
C THR A 335 -8.71 8.75 -4.28
N PHE A 336 -7.52 8.78 -3.67
CA PHE A 336 -7.34 8.65 -2.24
C PHE A 336 -7.03 9.97 -1.53
N ALA A 337 -6.45 10.98 -2.19
CA ALA A 337 -6.11 12.24 -1.53
C ALA A 337 -7.35 13.03 -1.04
N LEU A 338 -8.52 12.73 -1.61
CA LEU A 338 -9.82 13.28 -1.17
C LEU A 338 -10.48 12.50 -0.02
N ASP A 339 -9.97 11.32 0.34
CA ASP A 339 -10.45 10.57 1.51
C ASP A 339 -9.97 11.23 2.80
N ARG A 340 -10.90 11.58 3.70
CA ARG A 340 -10.60 12.22 4.98
C ARG A 340 -9.64 11.39 5.85
N GLY A 341 -9.67 10.05 5.73
CA GLY A 341 -8.76 9.15 6.44
C GLY A 341 -7.36 9.04 5.83
N VAL A 342 -7.10 9.69 4.68
CA VAL A 342 -5.81 9.65 3.98
C VAL A 342 -5.09 10.99 4.15
N GLY A 343 -3.82 10.93 4.55
CA GLY A 343 -2.97 12.10 4.76
C GLY A 343 -2.14 12.44 3.53
N GLY A 344 -1.74 11.44 2.74
CA GLY A 344 -0.92 11.64 1.56
C GLY A 344 -1.02 10.51 0.56
N VAL A 345 -0.82 10.82 -0.72
CA VAL A 345 -0.82 9.86 -1.82
C VAL A 345 0.41 10.03 -2.69
N GLY A 346 1.16 8.95 -2.91
CA GLY A 346 2.34 8.91 -3.76
C GLY A 346 2.10 8.16 -5.08
N GLY A 347 2.77 8.58 -6.13
CA GLY A 347 2.76 7.90 -7.43
C GLY A 347 3.91 6.90 -7.62
N ARG A 348 3.94 6.21 -8.76
CA ARG A 348 5.07 5.35 -9.20
C ARG A 348 6.10 6.18 -9.94
N LEU A 349 7.34 6.12 -9.49
CA LEU A 349 8.45 6.78 -10.18
C LEU A 349 9.37 5.73 -10.79
N LEU A 350 9.67 5.93 -12.06
CA LEU A 350 10.60 5.11 -12.82
C LEU A 350 11.83 5.93 -13.18
N PHE A 351 12.98 5.28 -13.20
CA PHE A 351 14.15 5.83 -13.88
C PHE A 351 13.85 6.04 -15.38
N PRO A 352 14.62 6.89 -16.07
CA PRO A 352 14.53 7.02 -17.53
C PRO A 352 14.68 5.67 -18.25
N SER A 353 15.46 4.75 -17.67
CA SER A 353 15.67 3.37 -18.12
C SER A 353 14.42 2.47 -18.03
N GLY A 354 13.34 2.92 -17.41
CA GLY A 354 12.11 2.14 -17.20
C GLY A 354 12.13 1.29 -15.93
N LYS A 355 13.23 1.29 -15.18
CA LYS A 355 13.34 0.57 -13.90
C LYS A 355 12.65 1.30 -12.76
N ILE A 356 12.19 0.56 -11.75
CA ILE A 356 11.52 1.11 -10.57
C ILE A 356 12.51 1.94 -9.75
N GLN A 357 12.13 3.17 -9.44
CA GLN A 357 12.82 4.02 -8.46
C GLN A 357 11.98 4.20 -7.20
N HIS A 358 10.66 4.33 -7.35
CA HIS A 358 9.75 4.44 -6.23
C HIS A 358 8.43 3.71 -6.50
N ALA A 359 8.05 2.86 -5.56
CA ALA A 359 6.76 2.17 -5.57
C ALA A 359 6.16 2.12 -4.15
N GLY A 360 6.30 3.19 -3.36
CA GLY A 360 6.09 3.20 -1.90
C GLY A 360 7.40 2.99 -1.14
N MET A 361 7.39 3.23 0.18
CA MET A 361 8.52 3.04 1.08
C MET A 361 8.10 2.31 2.36
N THR A 362 9.06 1.59 2.94
CA THR A 362 8.90 0.84 4.20
C THR A 362 10.13 0.99 5.07
N GLY A 363 9.91 0.99 6.38
CA GLY A 363 10.93 0.89 7.41
C GLY A 363 11.48 -0.53 7.56
N GLY A 364 12.58 -0.63 8.30
CA GLY A 364 13.23 -1.88 8.70
C GLY A 364 14.27 -2.39 7.70
N ILE A 365 14.12 -2.12 6.40
CA ILE A 365 15.12 -2.51 5.39
C ILE A 365 16.43 -1.75 5.64
N PHE A 366 17.50 -2.48 5.91
CA PHE A 366 18.81 -1.96 6.32
C PHE A 366 18.74 -1.00 7.52
N ASP A 367 17.83 -1.27 8.47
CA ASP A 367 17.57 -0.43 9.66
C ASP A 367 17.17 1.02 9.35
N VAL A 368 16.66 1.28 8.14
CA VAL A 368 16.17 2.59 7.68
C VAL A 368 14.86 2.46 6.90
N PHE A 369 14.32 3.60 6.44
CA PHE A 369 13.29 3.60 5.41
C PHE A 369 13.93 3.45 4.03
N ALA A 370 13.44 2.50 3.24
CA ALA A 370 13.97 2.22 1.91
C ALA A 370 12.87 2.10 0.85
N HIS A 371 13.30 2.18 -0.41
CA HIS A 371 12.47 1.94 -1.57
C HIS A 371 12.54 0.44 -1.93
N PRO A 372 11.52 -0.39 -1.65
CA PRO A 372 11.51 -1.78 -2.10
C PRO A 372 11.52 -1.85 -3.63
N TRP A 373 12.14 -2.91 -4.16
CA TRP A 373 12.27 -3.18 -5.60
C TRP A 373 13.04 -2.10 -6.38
N TYR A 374 13.88 -1.33 -5.71
CA TYR A 374 14.73 -0.33 -6.35
C TYR A 374 15.56 -0.96 -7.49
N ASN A 375 15.64 -0.28 -8.63
CA ASN A 375 16.39 -0.70 -9.82
C ASN A 375 15.94 -2.04 -10.45
N ARG A 376 14.75 -2.55 -10.10
CA ARG A 376 14.11 -3.70 -10.77
C ARG A 376 13.35 -3.27 -12.02
N ASP A 377 13.15 -4.19 -12.95
CA ASP A 377 12.33 -3.93 -14.13
C ASP A 377 10.87 -3.67 -13.72
N ALA A 378 10.26 -2.61 -14.24
CA ALA A 378 8.90 -2.21 -13.87
C ALA A 378 7.79 -3.09 -14.48
N ALA A 379 8.13 -3.97 -15.42
CA ALA A 379 7.24 -4.97 -16.01
C ALA A 379 7.31 -6.33 -15.29
N GLU A 380 8.34 -6.57 -14.49
CA GLU A 380 8.47 -7.83 -13.76
C GLU A 380 7.50 -7.89 -12.56
N PRO A 381 6.93 -9.08 -12.27
CA PRO A 381 6.16 -9.30 -11.05
C PRO A 381 6.99 -8.96 -9.81
N THR A 382 6.32 -8.37 -8.83
CA THR A 382 6.91 -8.09 -7.51
C THR A 382 6.27 -8.96 -6.46
N TYR A 383 6.79 -8.92 -5.23
CA TYR A 383 6.19 -9.66 -4.13
C TYR A 383 4.70 -9.26 -3.98
N GLY A 384 3.80 -10.22 -4.24
CA GLY A 384 2.35 -9.98 -4.26
C GLY A 384 1.86 -8.95 -5.29
N ASP A 385 2.66 -8.65 -6.32
CA ASP A 385 2.43 -7.56 -7.28
C ASP A 385 2.22 -6.18 -6.62
N TRP A 386 2.77 -5.99 -5.41
CA TRP A 386 2.52 -4.78 -4.64
C TRP A 386 3.04 -3.51 -5.31
N ALA A 387 4.11 -3.57 -6.10
CA ALA A 387 4.58 -2.42 -6.89
C ALA A 387 3.62 -2.02 -8.03
N LEU A 388 2.68 -2.90 -8.38
CA LEU A 388 1.69 -2.74 -9.45
C LEU A 388 0.27 -2.57 -8.91
N THR A 389 0.12 -2.44 -7.59
CA THR A 389 -1.18 -2.44 -6.90
C THR A 389 -1.31 -1.23 -5.98
N GLN A 390 -2.51 -0.62 -5.94
CA GLN A 390 -2.81 0.42 -4.96
C GLN A 390 -2.77 -0.16 -3.55
N ARG A 391 -2.07 0.50 -2.62
CA ARG A 391 -1.93 0.00 -1.25
C ARG A 391 -1.57 1.12 -0.29
N ASP A 392 -1.91 0.92 0.97
CA ASP A 392 -1.39 1.76 2.04
C ASP A 392 0.10 1.44 2.25
N CYS A 393 0.89 2.47 2.51
CA CYS A 393 2.31 2.39 2.85
C CYS A 393 2.56 3.16 4.15
N SER A 394 3.76 2.99 4.71
CA SER A 394 4.19 3.83 5.83
C SER A 394 4.76 5.16 5.36
N ALA A 395 5.39 5.19 4.18
CA ALA A 395 5.80 6.42 3.54
C ALA A 395 5.73 6.31 2.00
N VAL A 396 5.69 7.48 1.36
CA VAL A 396 5.91 7.67 -0.08
C VAL A 396 6.85 8.86 -0.26
N THR A 397 7.56 8.93 -1.38
CA THR A 397 8.55 10.00 -1.58
C THR A 397 7.91 11.37 -1.81
N GLY A 398 8.59 12.42 -1.37
CA GLY A 398 8.21 13.82 -1.62
C GLY A 398 8.34 14.26 -3.07
N ALA A 399 8.93 13.43 -3.95
CA ALA A 399 9.08 13.76 -5.37
C ALA A 399 7.73 13.82 -6.11
N LEU A 400 6.71 13.07 -5.68
CA LEU A 400 5.33 13.17 -6.19
C LEU A 400 4.35 12.81 -5.07
N PHE A 401 3.83 13.83 -4.37
CA PHE A 401 3.04 13.68 -3.15
C PHE A 401 1.78 14.56 -3.18
N ALA A 402 0.61 13.95 -3.31
CA ALA A 402 -0.68 14.65 -3.23
C ALA A 402 -1.24 14.62 -1.81
N THR A 403 -1.73 15.76 -1.34
CA THR A 403 -2.34 15.88 0.00
C THR A 403 -3.33 17.05 0.04
N ARG A 404 -4.02 17.17 1.17
CA ARG A 404 -4.84 18.35 1.48
C ARG A 404 -4.01 19.36 2.25
N LYS A 405 -4.18 20.64 1.94
CA LYS A 405 -3.54 21.75 2.65
C LYS A 405 -3.80 21.68 4.16
N ALA A 406 -5.03 21.38 4.57
CA ALA A 406 -5.40 21.20 5.97
C ALA A 406 -4.60 20.08 6.69
N VAL A 407 -4.18 19.03 5.97
CA VAL A 407 -3.33 17.97 6.55
C VAL A 407 -1.90 18.48 6.75
N LEU A 408 -1.35 19.21 5.77
CA LEU A 408 -0.04 19.86 5.92
C LEU A 408 -0.04 20.84 7.10
N GLU A 409 -1.11 21.63 7.26
CA GLU A 409 -1.28 22.54 8.40
C GLU A 409 -1.32 21.77 9.73
N ALA A 410 -2.07 20.66 9.80
CA ALA A 410 -2.19 19.84 11.01
C ALA A 410 -0.85 19.21 11.47
N VAL A 411 0.08 18.91 10.55
CA VAL A 411 1.41 18.35 10.86
C VAL A 411 2.53 19.39 10.79
N ASN A 412 2.18 20.67 10.60
CA ASN A 412 3.11 21.79 10.38
C ASN A 412 4.14 21.54 9.25
N GLY A 413 3.68 21.01 8.12
CA GLY A 413 4.48 20.84 6.91
C GLY A 413 5.68 19.89 7.09
N LEU A 414 6.75 20.12 6.32
CA LEU A 414 8.00 19.37 6.45
C LEU A 414 8.82 19.91 7.63
N ASP A 415 9.52 19.04 8.36
CA ASP A 415 10.46 19.48 9.39
C ASP A 415 11.75 19.98 8.73
N GLU A 416 12.06 21.26 8.92
CA GLU A 416 13.15 21.96 8.23
C GLU A 416 14.54 21.52 8.70
N ASP A 417 14.63 20.80 9.84
CA ASP A 417 15.88 20.16 10.25
C ASP A 417 16.23 18.92 9.40
N PHE A 418 15.26 18.36 8.67
CA PHE A 418 15.46 17.38 7.62
C PHE A 418 15.65 18.08 6.26
N ALA A 419 16.69 18.91 6.17
CA ALA A 419 16.85 19.87 5.07
C ALA A 419 16.89 19.25 3.66
N LEU A 420 17.34 17.99 3.51
CA LEU A 420 17.47 17.32 2.21
C LEU A 420 16.90 15.91 2.22
N ASP A 421 17.24 15.12 3.24
CA ASP A 421 16.88 13.71 3.35
C ASP A 421 15.85 13.50 4.46
N PHE A 422 15.09 12.42 4.39
CA PHE A 422 14.06 12.01 5.37
C PHE A 422 12.89 12.97 5.58
N ASN A 423 12.84 14.16 4.98
CA ASN A 423 11.74 15.11 5.18
C ASN A 423 10.37 14.56 4.74
N ASP A 424 10.35 13.77 3.67
CA ASP A 424 9.15 13.12 3.14
C ASP A 424 8.70 11.95 4.02
N VAL A 425 9.64 11.13 4.49
CA VAL A 425 9.37 10.06 5.45
C VAL A 425 8.87 10.65 6.78
N ASP A 426 9.53 11.66 7.33
CA ASP A 426 9.09 12.35 8.55
C ASP A 426 7.68 12.94 8.38
N LEU A 427 7.39 13.57 7.24
CA LEU A 427 6.06 14.08 6.92
C LEU A 427 5.02 12.95 6.94
N CYS A 428 5.29 11.82 6.27
CA CYS A 428 4.40 10.66 6.27
C CYS A 428 4.16 10.12 7.67
N LEU A 429 5.21 9.97 8.48
CA LEU A 429 5.12 9.43 9.83
C LEU A 429 4.37 10.37 10.79
N LYS A 430 4.56 11.70 10.67
CA LYS A 430 3.75 12.68 11.41
C LYS A 430 2.26 12.58 11.05
N MET A 431 1.93 12.43 9.77
CA MET A 431 0.54 12.24 9.35
C MET A 431 -0.04 10.95 9.94
N ARG A 432 0.74 9.86 9.95
CA ARG A 432 0.32 8.59 10.55
C ARG A 432 0.11 8.65 12.05
N GLN A 433 0.92 9.43 12.78
CA GLN A 433 0.71 9.68 14.21
C GLN A 433 -0.65 10.35 14.50
N LEU A 434 -1.21 11.10 13.54
CA LEU A 434 -2.56 11.66 13.64
C LEU A 434 -3.66 10.72 13.13
N GLY A 435 -3.34 9.45 12.84
CA GLY A 435 -4.27 8.44 12.36
C GLY A 435 -4.54 8.46 10.86
N TYR A 436 -3.82 9.28 10.09
CA TYR A 436 -3.95 9.27 8.64
C TYR A 436 -3.24 8.09 7.99
N ARG A 437 -3.84 7.55 6.92
CA ARG A 437 -3.22 6.56 6.04
C ARG A 437 -2.39 7.26 4.97
N ILE A 438 -1.29 6.64 4.55
CA ILE A 438 -0.52 7.06 3.38
C ILE A 438 -0.75 6.02 2.29
N VAL A 439 -1.10 6.45 1.08
CA VAL A 439 -1.49 5.54 0.00
C VAL A 439 -0.54 5.66 -1.19
N TYR A 440 -0.11 4.54 -1.72
CA TYR A 440 0.61 4.47 -2.98
C TYR A 440 -0.35 4.11 -4.12
N THR A 441 -0.20 4.74 -5.28
CA THR A 441 -0.90 4.34 -6.52
C THR A 441 0.06 4.19 -7.70
N PRO A 442 0.04 3.04 -8.41
CA PRO A 442 0.83 2.84 -9.61
C PRO A 442 0.22 3.51 -10.86
N PHE A 443 -0.99 4.07 -10.75
CA PHE A 443 -1.72 4.71 -11.86
C PHE A 443 -1.31 6.18 -12.05
N ALA A 444 -0.66 6.78 -11.04
CA ALA A 444 0.07 8.03 -11.18
C ALA A 444 1.55 7.73 -11.44
N GLU A 445 1.93 7.55 -12.70
CA GLU A 445 3.28 7.14 -13.08
C GLU A 445 4.04 8.26 -13.79
N MET A 446 5.28 8.49 -13.36
CA MET A 446 6.18 9.46 -13.98
C MET A 446 7.59 8.88 -14.13
N ALA A 447 8.34 9.36 -15.12
CA ALA A 447 9.78 9.23 -15.12
C ALA A 447 10.38 10.31 -14.22
N HIS A 448 11.39 9.96 -13.45
CA HIS A 448 12.11 10.89 -12.58
C HIS A 448 13.58 10.89 -12.99
N HIS A 449 14.05 12.03 -13.52
CA HIS A 449 15.40 12.19 -14.06
C HIS A 449 16.42 12.56 -12.97
N GLU A 450 16.25 11.95 -11.79
CA GLU A 450 17.00 12.22 -10.57
C GLU A 450 18.44 12.62 -10.88
N SER A 451 18.74 13.91 -10.65
CA SER A 451 20.02 14.46 -11.04
C SER A 451 21.15 13.61 -10.46
N ALA A 452 22.05 13.12 -11.32
CA ALA A 452 23.19 12.29 -10.96
C ALA A 452 24.09 12.90 -9.86
N SER A 453 23.89 14.16 -9.48
CA SER A 453 24.52 14.77 -8.30
C SER A 453 24.05 14.21 -6.95
N ARG A 454 22.96 13.42 -6.88
CA ARG A 454 22.56 12.72 -5.64
C ARG A 454 23.12 11.30 -5.52
N GLN A 455 23.69 10.73 -6.59
CA GLN A 455 24.04 9.30 -6.62
C GLN A 455 25.24 8.87 -5.73
N THR A 456 25.77 9.72 -4.85
CA THR A 456 26.96 9.34 -4.05
C THR A 456 27.02 9.89 -2.62
N SER A 457 26.06 10.67 -2.13
CA SER A 457 26.10 11.15 -0.74
C SER A 457 25.10 10.40 0.13
N PHE A 458 25.60 9.59 1.07
CA PHE A 458 24.80 9.18 2.21
C PHE A 458 24.18 10.41 2.88
N ALA A 459 22.96 10.28 3.38
CA ALA A 459 22.34 11.33 4.17
C ALA A 459 23.32 11.79 5.27
N PRO A 460 23.44 13.10 5.54
CA PRO A 460 24.34 13.60 6.56
C PRO A 460 24.11 12.87 7.89
N GLY A 461 25.18 12.39 8.54
CA GLY A 461 25.05 11.56 9.75
C GLY A 461 24.22 12.20 10.87
N SER A 462 24.17 13.54 10.94
CA SER A 462 23.31 14.27 11.86
C SER A 462 21.81 14.10 11.57
N GLN A 463 21.39 14.14 10.29
CA GLN A 463 20.00 13.90 9.87
C GLN A 463 19.63 12.43 10.10
N THR A 464 20.50 11.49 9.72
CA THR A 464 20.29 10.06 9.98
C THR A 464 20.13 9.79 11.48
N ALA A 465 21.04 10.29 12.32
CA ALA A 465 20.95 10.11 13.77
C ALA A 465 19.68 10.74 14.37
N ARG A 466 19.26 11.91 13.86
CA ARG A 466 17.99 12.54 14.28
C ARG A 466 16.79 11.68 13.89
N PHE A 467 16.75 11.22 12.64
CA PHE A 467 15.67 10.38 12.12
C PHE A 467 15.53 9.10 12.93
N LEU A 468 16.64 8.39 13.13
CA LEU A 468 16.67 7.15 13.93
C LEU A 468 16.22 7.42 15.37
N ARG A 469 16.69 8.48 16.03
CA ARG A 469 16.23 8.83 17.39
C ARG A 469 14.74 9.11 17.47
N ARG A 470 14.18 9.80 16.47
CA ARG A 470 12.77 10.19 16.46
C ARG A 470 11.84 9.02 16.14
N TRP A 471 12.26 8.14 15.22
CA TRP A 471 11.37 7.15 14.59
C TRP A 471 11.78 5.70 14.82
N HIS A 472 12.66 5.42 15.80
CA HIS A 472 13.15 4.06 16.08
C HIS A 472 12.04 3.01 16.25
N ASP A 473 10.96 3.33 16.97
CA ASP A 473 9.85 2.41 17.23
C ASP A 473 9.15 1.97 15.93
N VAL A 474 9.01 2.89 14.96
CA VAL A 474 8.34 2.59 13.69
C VAL A 474 9.22 1.74 12.78
N LEU A 475 10.55 1.82 12.92
CA LEU A 475 11.48 0.97 12.18
C LEU A 475 11.47 -0.48 12.68
N ALA A 476 11.16 -0.69 13.97
CA ALA A 476 11.10 -2.03 14.56
C ALA A 476 9.91 -2.85 14.02
N GLU A 477 8.75 -2.21 13.80
CA GLU A 477 7.57 -2.86 13.22
C GLU A 477 6.81 -1.92 12.28
N ASP A 478 7.16 -1.97 10.99
CA ASP A 478 6.42 -1.23 9.96
C ASP A 478 5.11 -1.97 9.60
N PRO A 479 3.92 -1.37 9.76
CA PRO A 479 2.65 -2.03 9.46
C PRO A 479 2.46 -2.37 7.98
N ALA A 480 3.16 -1.71 7.06
CA ALA A 480 3.14 -2.02 5.64
C ALA A 480 4.09 -3.17 5.25
N TYR A 481 4.86 -3.72 6.20
CA TYR A 481 5.89 -4.74 5.93
C TYR A 481 5.93 -5.81 7.01
N SER A 482 5.61 -7.05 6.65
CA SER A 482 5.58 -8.14 7.62
C SER A 482 6.97 -8.38 8.24
N PRO A 483 7.09 -8.63 9.57
CA PRO A 483 8.34 -9.03 10.21
C PRO A 483 8.81 -10.41 9.74
N GLN A 484 7.96 -11.15 9.03
CA GLN A 484 8.33 -12.39 8.32
C GLN A 484 8.99 -12.11 6.96
N LEU A 485 9.18 -10.85 6.56
CA LEU A 485 9.93 -10.46 5.36
C LEU A 485 11.36 -10.04 5.71
N ARG A 486 12.26 -10.26 4.77
CA ARG A 486 13.69 -9.92 4.90
C ARG A 486 13.90 -8.42 5.00
N THR A 487 14.76 -8.02 5.90
CA THR A 487 15.16 -6.61 6.10
C THR A 487 16.63 -6.37 5.79
N ASP A 488 17.38 -7.43 5.50
CA ASP A 488 18.80 -7.42 5.15
C ASP A 488 19.07 -7.22 3.65
N THR A 489 18.01 -6.95 2.87
CA THR A 489 18.06 -6.76 1.41
C THR A 489 16.89 -5.88 0.96
N ASP A 490 17.06 -5.19 -0.17
CA ASP A 490 16.01 -4.47 -0.89
C ASP A 490 15.07 -5.41 -1.68
N VAL A 491 15.39 -6.71 -1.71
CA VAL A 491 14.56 -7.77 -2.26
C VAL A 491 13.50 -8.20 -1.26
N VAL A 492 12.25 -7.81 -1.53
CA VAL A 492 11.10 -8.23 -0.72
C VAL A 492 10.88 -9.73 -0.88
N ALA A 493 11.24 -10.49 0.15
CA ALA A 493 11.08 -11.94 0.19
C ALA A 493 10.88 -12.42 1.65
N PRO A 494 10.24 -13.58 1.87
CA PRO A 494 10.09 -14.17 3.19
C PRO A 494 11.43 -14.51 3.85
N ARG A 495 11.49 -14.42 5.17
CA ARG A 495 12.57 -14.98 6.00
C ARG A 495 12.45 -16.51 6.07
N ALA A 496 13.54 -17.21 6.34
CA ALA A 496 13.53 -18.66 6.49
C ALA A 496 12.63 -19.10 7.67
N GLU A 497 12.57 -18.28 8.71
CA GLU A 497 11.72 -18.45 9.90
C GLU A 497 10.24 -18.58 9.55
N ALA A 498 9.79 -17.90 8.50
CA ALA A 498 8.38 -17.85 8.11
C ALA A 498 7.80 -19.23 7.80
N THR A 499 8.63 -20.21 7.43
CA THR A 499 8.20 -21.57 7.09
C THR A 499 8.88 -22.65 7.90
N ARG A 500 9.61 -22.29 8.96
CA ARG A 500 10.39 -23.23 9.77
C ARG A 500 9.58 -24.44 10.24
N TRP A 501 8.37 -24.21 10.75
CA TRP A 501 7.51 -25.28 11.25
C TRP A 501 7.09 -26.28 10.16
N ILE A 502 6.98 -25.83 8.91
CA ILE A 502 6.62 -26.69 7.76
C ILE A 502 7.74 -27.69 7.52
N MET A 503 9.00 -27.22 7.59
CA MET A 503 10.20 -28.04 7.42
C MET A 503 10.44 -28.98 8.61
N GLU A 504 10.28 -28.48 9.83
CA GLU A 504 10.43 -29.27 11.06
C GLU A 504 9.44 -30.44 11.12
N ARG A 505 8.17 -30.20 10.75
CA ARG A 505 7.14 -31.23 10.73
C ARG A 505 7.45 -32.38 9.77
N ARG A 506 8.33 -32.14 8.79
CA ARG A 506 8.75 -33.11 7.77
C ARG A 506 10.13 -33.71 8.04
N GLY A 507 10.79 -33.32 9.13
CA GLY A 507 12.14 -33.81 9.48
C GLY A 507 13.27 -33.19 8.65
N GLU A 508 13.01 -32.10 7.92
CA GLU A 508 13.97 -31.43 7.05
C GLU A 508 14.71 -30.28 7.76
N GLY A 509 14.29 -29.88 8.97
CA GLY A 509 14.87 -28.78 9.76
C GLY A 509 16.07 -29.14 10.65
N ALA A 510 16.59 -30.36 10.56
CA ALA A 510 17.76 -30.81 11.32
C ALA A 510 18.85 -31.34 10.38
N ARG A 511 19.45 -30.44 9.57
CA ARG A 511 20.74 -30.66 8.92
C ARG A 511 21.54 -29.36 8.86
#